data_AF-A0A973I366-F1
#
_entry.id   AF-A0A973I366-F1
#
_cell.length_a   1.000
_cell.length_b   1.000
_cell.length_c   1.000
_cell.angle_alpha   90.00
_cell.angle_beta   90.00
_cell.angle_gamma   90.00
#
_symmetry.space_group_name_H-M   'P 1'
#
loop_
_entity.id
_entity.type
_entity.pdbx_description
1 polymer ?
#
loop_
_entity_poly.entity_id
_entity_poly.type
_entity_poly.pdbx_seq_one_letter_code
_entity_poly.pdbx_strand_id
1 'polypeptide(L)'
;MKKLTQGLLLSLLCFGGQAHAASTGTIDLLTHPVGIICLVIFIFAYVLVILEEKIHLRKSKPVLVAAGIIWTLIAWQYSAQNLSDLSTDAFRHALLEFSELMLFLLVAMTYINALEERRLFDGLRSWLVARGFSYKQLFWISGVLAFCISP
;
A
#
# COMPACT_ATOMS: atom_id res chain seq x y z
N MET A 1 18.26 7.09 -31.33
CA MET A 1 17.69 6.38 -30.17
C MET A 1 17.87 7.13 -28.84
N LYS A 2 19.03 7.74 -28.53
CA LYS A 2 19.23 8.53 -27.28
C LYS A 2 18.28 9.74 -27.11
N LYS A 3 17.84 10.40 -28.19
CA LYS A 3 16.94 11.57 -28.11
C LYS A 3 15.48 11.22 -27.77
N LEU A 4 15.03 9.99 -28.03
CA LEU A 4 13.67 9.56 -27.74
C LEU A 4 13.50 9.22 -26.24
N THR A 5 14.51 8.59 -25.65
CA THR A 5 14.55 8.27 -24.22
C THR A 5 14.65 9.54 -23.36
N GLN A 6 15.36 10.56 -23.82
CA GLN A 6 15.48 11.85 -23.12
C GLN A 6 14.18 12.66 -23.15
N GLY A 7 13.39 12.58 -24.23
CA GLY A 7 12.07 13.19 -24.33
C GLY A 7 11.03 12.53 -23.40
N LEU A 8 11.05 11.19 -23.31
CA LEU A 8 10.15 10.44 -22.42
C LEU A 8 10.44 10.70 -20.93
N LEU A 9 11.72 10.89 -20.59
CA LEU A 9 12.18 11.19 -19.23
C LEU A 9 11.87 12.64 -18.84
N LEU A 10 11.85 13.57 -19.81
CA LEU A 10 11.40 14.95 -19.59
C LEU A 10 9.87 15.05 -19.44
N SER A 11 9.09 14.24 -20.18
CA SER A 11 7.63 14.18 -20.02
C SER A 11 7.20 13.55 -18.68
N LEU A 12 8.00 12.65 -18.11
CA LEU A 12 7.74 12.10 -16.77
C LEU A 12 7.95 13.12 -15.64
N LEU A 13 8.87 14.08 -15.83
CA LEU A 13 9.13 15.16 -14.86
C LEU A 13 8.05 16.26 -14.89
N CYS A 14 7.37 16.47 -16.02
CA CYS A 14 6.30 17.46 -16.15
C CYS A 14 4.91 16.96 -15.74
N PHE A 15 4.73 15.65 -15.53
CA PHE A 15 3.49 15.06 -15.01
C PHE A 15 3.48 14.91 -13.47
N GLY A 16 4.45 15.54 -12.78
CA GLY A 16 4.33 15.85 -11.36
C GLY A 16 3.19 16.84 -11.17
N GLY A 17 1.96 16.33 -11.06
CA GLY A 17 0.77 17.12 -10.83
C GLY A 17 1.00 18.12 -9.71
N GLN A 18 0.73 19.39 -10.02
CA GLN A 18 0.63 20.45 -9.03
C GLN A 18 -0.48 20.09 -8.05
N ALA A 19 -0.15 19.39 -6.97
CA ALA A 19 -1.04 19.20 -5.84
C ALA A 19 -1.19 20.56 -5.14
N HIS A 20 -2.20 21.32 -5.54
CA HIS A 20 -2.66 22.48 -4.78
C HIS A 20 -3.23 21.97 -3.45
N ALA A 21 -2.41 22.00 -2.41
CA ALA A 21 -2.89 21.85 -1.04
C ALA A 21 -3.69 23.11 -0.70
N ALA A 22 -5.02 22.96 -0.57
CA ALA A 22 -5.88 24.00 -0.02
C ALA A 22 -5.42 24.30 1.41
N SER A 23 -5.00 25.54 1.67
CA SER A 23 -4.51 26.00 2.96
C SER A 23 -5.66 26.16 3.95
N THR A 24 -6.03 25.07 4.60
CA THR A 24 -6.93 25.05 5.76
C THR A 24 -6.10 24.91 7.03
N GLY A 25 -5.51 26.01 7.53
CA GLY A 25 -4.94 26.05 8.89
C GLY A 25 -3.96 24.94 9.27
N THR A 26 -3.17 24.42 8.33
CA THR A 26 -2.20 23.34 8.57
C THR A 26 -0.81 23.93 8.82
N ILE A 27 -0.18 23.51 9.92
CA ILE A 27 1.24 23.79 10.17
C ILE A 27 2.05 23.16 9.04
N ASP A 28 2.87 23.96 8.37
CA ASP A 28 3.81 23.44 7.37
C ASP A 28 4.97 22.71 8.08
N LEU A 29 4.81 21.40 8.23
CA LEU A 29 5.83 20.52 8.81
C LEU A 29 6.82 19.99 7.77
N LEU A 30 6.66 20.33 6.48
CA LEU A 30 7.56 19.84 5.43
C LEU A 30 8.97 20.41 5.58
N THR A 31 9.08 21.65 6.05
CA THR A 31 10.35 22.35 6.27
C THR A 31 10.81 22.29 7.74
N HIS A 32 9.97 21.77 8.64
CA HIS A 32 10.24 21.72 10.07
C HIS A 32 11.23 20.59 10.41
N PRO A 33 12.16 20.77 11.38
CA PRO A 33 13.13 19.74 11.76
C PRO A 33 12.49 18.41 12.16
N VAL A 34 11.31 18.44 12.80
CA VAL A 34 10.55 17.24 13.17
C VAL A 34 10.09 16.47 11.92
N GLY A 35 9.65 17.16 10.87
CA GLY A 35 9.26 16.52 9.60
C GLY A 35 10.43 15.84 8.91
N ILE A 36 11.61 16.48 8.92
CA ILE A 36 12.86 15.89 8.40
C ILE A 36 13.23 14.62 9.19
N ILE A 37 13.12 14.65 10.52
CA ILE A 37 13.35 13.46 11.37
C ILE A 37 12.38 12.34 11.02
N CYS A 38 11.08 12.64 10.86
CA CYS A 38 10.08 11.64 10.44
C CYS A 38 10.43 11.02 9.08
N LEU A 39 10.90 11.83 8.12
CA LEU A 39 11.32 11.34 6.80
C LEU A 39 12.54 10.44 6.89
N VAL A 40 13.53 10.79 7.71
CA VAL A 40 14.71 9.93 7.95
C VAL A 40 14.29 8.60 8.58
N ILE A 41 13.41 8.61 9.57
CA ILE A 41 12.86 7.40 10.19
C ILE A 41 12.11 6.55 9.16
N PHE A 42 11.31 7.17 8.29
CA PHE A 42 10.60 6.47 7.24
C PHE A 42 11.54 5.79 6.24
N ILE A 43 12.57 6.49 5.75
CA ILE A 43 13.58 5.92 4.85
C ILE A 43 14.30 4.76 5.54
N PHE A 44 14.72 4.94 6.80
CA PHE A 44 15.39 3.89 7.56
C PHE A 44 14.51 2.65 7.74
N ALA A 45 13.23 2.83 8.08
CA ALA A 45 12.27 1.75 8.18
C ALA A 45 12.07 1.03 6.84
N TYR A 46 11.99 1.78 5.74
CA TYR A 46 11.87 1.20 4.40
C TYR A 46 13.10 0.36 4.01
N VAL A 47 14.30 0.83 4.35
CA VAL A 47 15.53 0.05 4.17
C VAL A 47 15.48 -1.23 5.01
N LEU A 48 15.05 -1.18 6.27
CA LEU A 48 14.89 -2.37 7.12
C LEU A 48 13.88 -3.38 6.55
N VAL A 49 12.81 -2.91 5.91
CA VAL A 49 11.82 -3.79 5.25
C VAL A 49 12.45 -4.56 4.09
N ILE A 50 13.30 -3.89 3.30
CA ILE A 50 14.02 -4.53 2.19
C ILE A 50 15.10 -5.48 2.71
N LEU A 51 15.78 -5.10 3.78
CA LEU A 51 16.84 -5.90 4.40
C LEU A 51 16.34 -7.14 5.16
N GLU A 52 15.02 -7.40 5.21
CA GLU A 52 14.43 -8.53 5.94
C GLU A 52 15.19 -9.84 5.71
N GLU A 53 15.60 -10.12 4.46
CA GLU A 53 16.32 -11.34 4.08
C GLU A 53 17.63 -11.56 4.86
N LYS A 54 18.21 -10.51 5.45
CA LYS A 54 19.44 -10.57 6.28
C LYS A 54 19.17 -10.55 7.78
N ILE A 55 18.05 -9.95 8.21
CA ILE A 55 17.73 -9.72 9.63
C ILE A 55 16.67 -10.68 10.19
N HIS A 56 16.03 -11.51 9.35
CA HIS A 56 14.99 -12.49 9.71
C HIS A 56 13.82 -11.92 10.54
N LEU A 57 13.63 -10.60 10.54
CA LEU A 57 12.51 -9.93 11.20
C LEU A 57 11.35 -9.79 10.22
N ARG A 58 10.18 -10.35 10.58
CA ARG A 58 8.94 -10.16 9.81
C ARG A 58 8.76 -8.70 9.41
N LYS A 59 8.58 -8.40 8.11
CA LYS A 59 8.43 -7.02 7.57
C LYS A 59 7.47 -6.13 8.36
N SER A 60 6.41 -6.69 8.94
CA SER A 60 5.44 -5.94 9.73
C SER A 60 6.02 -5.31 11.00
N LYS A 61 7.04 -5.91 11.63
CA LYS A 61 7.66 -5.41 12.87
C LYS A 61 8.35 -4.05 12.69
N PRO A 62 9.33 -3.89 11.77
CA PRO A 62 10.00 -2.60 11.58
C PRO A 62 9.03 -1.51 11.10
N VAL A 63 8.05 -1.85 10.26
CA VAL A 63 7.05 -0.90 9.77
C VAL A 63 6.18 -0.36 10.91
N LEU A 64 5.66 -1.25 11.77
CA LEU A 64 4.77 -0.85 12.86
C LEU A 64 5.49 0.02 13.89
N VAL A 65 6.73 -0.32 14.23
CA VAL A 65 7.55 0.47 15.18
C VAL A 65 7.82 1.86 14.62
N ALA A 66 8.23 1.96 13.35
CA ALA A 66 8.49 3.25 12.72
C ALA A 66 7.22 4.13 12.64
N ALA A 67 6.09 3.53 12.25
CA ALA A 67 4.81 4.24 12.21
C ALA A 67 4.41 4.78 13.59
N GLY A 68 4.57 4.00 14.66
CA GLY A 68 4.29 4.45 16.03
C GLY A 68 5.17 5.62 16.48
N ILE A 69 6.47 5.59 16.15
CA ILE A 69 7.39 6.69 16.46
C ILE A 69 7.01 7.96 15.69
N ILE A 70 6.75 7.85 14.38
CA ILE A 70 6.36 8.99 13.53
C ILE A 70 5.07 9.63 14.05
N TRP A 71 4.03 8.84 14.33
CA TRP A 71 2.77 9.36 14.86
C TRP A 71 2.93 10.00 16.25
N THR A 72 3.79 9.45 17.11
CA THR A 72 4.08 10.06 18.41
C THR A 72 4.77 11.42 18.25
N LEU A 73 5.73 11.55 17.33
CA LEU A 73 6.40 12.82 17.05
C LEU A 73 5.42 13.87 16.48
N ILE A 74 4.54 13.46 15.58
CA ILE A 74 3.50 14.35 15.01
C ILE A 74 2.53 14.79 16.10
N ALA A 75 1.99 13.86 16.91
CA ALA A 75 1.05 14.17 17.98
C ALA A 75 1.66 15.13 19.01
N TRP A 76 2.93 14.95 19.37
CA TRP A 76 3.63 15.86 20.28
C TRP A 76 3.72 17.27 19.68
N GLN A 77 4.14 17.40 18.41
CA GLN A 77 4.27 18.70 17.76
C GLN A 77 2.92 19.43 17.64
N TYR A 78 1.84 18.73 17.31
CA TYR A 78 0.50 19.31 17.21
C TYR A 78 -0.10 19.65 18.59
N SER A 79 0.17 18.82 19.60
CA SER A 79 -0.25 19.11 20.99
C SER A 79 0.46 20.33 21.55
N ALA A 80 1.73 20.57 21.20
CA ALA A 80 2.48 21.74 21.64
C ALA A 80 1.90 23.07 21.12
N GLN A 81 1.10 23.03 20.05
CA GLN A 81 0.47 24.21 19.45
C GLN A 81 -1.05 24.31 19.75
N ASN A 82 -1.57 23.53 20.69
CA ASN A 82 -2.99 23.43 21.04
C ASN A 82 -3.90 22.99 19.86
N LEU A 83 -3.34 22.28 18.87
CA LEU A 83 -4.05 21.76 17.69
C LEU A 83 -4.13 20.22 17.73
N SER A 84 -4.29 19.65 18.93
CA SER A 84 -4.31 18.20 19.15
C SER A 84 -5.43 17.48 18.39
N ASP A 85 -6.57 18.15 18.20
CA ASP A 85 -7.77 17.57 17.59
C ASP A 85 -7.53 17.21 16.12
N LEU A 86 -6.82 18.05 15.37
CA LEU A 86 -6.47 17.80 13.97
C LEU A 86 -5.57 16.56 13.82
N SER A 87 -4.58 16.40 14.71
CA SER A 87 -3.70 15.23 14.67
C SER A 87 -4.41 13.94 15.05
N THR A 88 -5.36 14.01 15.98
CA THR A 88 -6.16 12.87 16.44
C THR A 88 -7.13 12.41 15.36
N ASP A 89 -7.78 13.35 14.68
CA ASP A 89 -8.70 13.03 13.60
C ASP A 89 -7.98 12.42 12.39
N ALA A 90 -6.82 12.97 12.01
CA ALA A 90 -5.98 12.40 10.95
C ALA A 90 -5.49 10.97 11.29
N PHE A 91 -5.05 10.75 12.53
CA PHE A 91 -4.65 9.41 12.99
C PHE A 91 -5.81 8.41 12.97
N ARG A 92 -7.00 8.84 13.41
CA ARG A 92 -8.21 8.01 13.40
C ARG A 92 -8.59 7.61 11.99
N HIS A 93 -8.62 8.54 11.04
CA HIS A 93 -8.91 8.24 9.64
C HIS A 93 -7.93 7.21 9.08
N ALA A 94 -6.62 7.41 9.29
CA ALA A 94 -5.59 6.47 8.84
C ALA A 94 -5.73 5.08 9.47
N LEU A 95 -6.04 5.01 10.78
CA LEU A 95 -6.27 3.73 11.46
C LEU A 95 -7.53 3.03 10.98
N LEU A 96 -8.62 3.76 10.73
CA LEU A 96 -9.87 3.19 10.23
C LEU A 96 -9.68 2.62 8.83
N GLU A 97 -9.04 3.38 7.94
CA GLU A 97 -8.69 2.91 6.58
C GLU A 97 -7.78 1.67 6.63
N PHE A 98 -6.73 1.70 7.45
CA PHE A 98 -5.85 0.54 7.63
C PHE A 98 -6.60 -0.68 8.18
N SER A 99 -7.50 -0.46 9.15
CA SER A 99 -8.31 -1.53 9.74
C SER A 99 -9.29 -2.12 8.74
N GLU A 100 -9.92 -1.27 7.91
CA GLU A 100 -10.79 -1.70 6.82
C GLU A 100 -10.03 -2.57 5.81
N LEU A 101 -8.89 -2.10 5.33
CA LEU A 101 -8.03 -2.87 4.42
C LEU A 101 -7.53 -4.17 5.06
N MET A 102 -7.12 -4.13 6.32
CA MET A 102 -6.67 -5.32 7.06
C MET A 102 -7.81 -6.35 7.19
N LEU A 103 -9.00 -5.92 7.59
CA LEU A 103 -10.16 -6.80 7.72
C LEU A 103 -10.59 -7.36 6.37
N PHE A 104 -10.60 -6.53 5.33
CA PHE A 104 -10.87 -6.93 3.96
C PHE A 104 -9.88 -8.02 3.49
N LEU A 105 -8.58 -7.78 3.66
CA LEU A 105 -7.54 -8.74 3.27
C LEU A 105 -7.58 -10.02 4.12
N LEU A 106 -7.89 -9.92 5.40
CA LEU A 106 -8.05 -11.07 6.28
C LEU A 106 -9.18 -11.97 5.79
N VAL A 107 -10.36 -11.40 5.56
CA VAL A 107 -11.52 -12.14 5.03
C VAL A 107 -11.22 -12.69 3.63
N ALA A 108 -10.58 -11.90 2.77
CA ALA A 108 -10.21 -12.32 1.41
C ALA A 108 -9.24 -13.52 1.42
N MET A 109 -8.16 -13.47 2.21
CA MET A 109 -7.21 -14.57 2.31
C MET A 109 -7.84 -15.82 2.93
N THR A 110 -8.67 -15.67 3.96
CA THR A 110 -9.40 -16.81 4.54
C THR A 110 -10.37 -17.43 3.53
N TYR A 111 -11.07 -16.62 2.75
CA TYR A 111 -11.95 -17.10 1.69
C TYR A 111 -11.18 -17.85 0.61
N ILE A 112 -10.04 -17.31 0.14
CA ILE A 112 -9.17 -17.99 -0.82
C ILE A 112 -8.69 -19.34 -0.27
N ASN A 113 -8.20 -19.36 0.96
CA ASN A 113 -7.74 -20.59 1.60
C ASN A 113 -8.86 -21.64 1.73
N ALA A 114 -10.10 -21.20 2.05
CA ALA A 114 -11.25 -22.10 2.14
C ALA A 114 -11.68 -22.67 0.77
N LEU A 115 -11.57 -21.89 -0.31
CA LEU A 115 -11.80 -22.36 -1.67
C LEU A 115 -10.72 -23.36 -2.12
N GLU A 116 -9.47 -23.11 -1.73
CA GLU A 116 -8.35 -24.01 -2.00
C GLU A 116 -8.49 -25.34 -1.25
N GLU A 117 -8.83 -25.32 0.04
CA GLU A 117 -9.06 -26.53 0.85
C GLU A 117 -10.20 -27.39 0.31
N ARG A 118 -11.27 -26.76 -0.19
CA ARG A 118 -12.39 -27.46 -0.87
C ARG A 118 -12.06 -27.89 -2.30
N ARG A 119 -10.83 -27.66 -2.78
CA ARG A 119 -10.34 -28.00 -4.12
C ARG A 119 -11.22 -27.42 -5.22
N LEU A 120 -11.83 -26.26 -4.98
CA LEU A 120 -12.77 -25.66 -5.92
C LEU A 120 -12.07 -25.31 -7.26
N PHE A 121 -10.79 -24.90 -7.20
CA PHE A 121 -9.97 -24.65 -8.38
C PHE A 121 -9.64 -25.92 -9.18
N ASP A 122 -9.38 -27.06 -8.50
CA ASP A 122 -9.17 -28.36 -9.16
C ASP A 122 -10.45 -28.84 -9.87
N GLY A 123 -11.60 -28.67 -9.20
CA GLY A 123 -12.92 -28.95 -9.77
C GLY A 123 -13.22 -28.08 -10.99
N LEU A 124 -12.92 -26.78 -10.92
CA LEU A 124 -13.09 -25.86 -12.04
C LEU A 124 -12.20 -26.28 -13.22
N ARG A 125 -10.91 -26.53 -12.96
CA ARG A 125 -9.96 -26.97 -13.99
C ARG A 125 -10.41 -28.25 -14.68
N SER A 126 -10.81 -29.27 -13.91
CA SER A 126 -11.25 -30.55 -14.48
C SER A 126 -12.54 -30.41 -15.30
N TRP A 127 -13.50 -29.59 -14.87
CA TRP A 127 -14.72 -29.29 -15.63
C TRP A 127 -14.43 -28.57 -16.96
N LEU A 128 -13.54 -27.58 -16.95
CA LEU A 128 -13.17 -26.87 -18.19
C LEU A 128 -12.39 -27.78 -19.16
N VAL A 129 -11.47 -28.62 -18.66
CA VAL A 129 -10.72 -29.57 -19.51
C VAL A 129 -11.64 -30.65 -20.09
N ALA A 130 -12.63 -31.13 -19.31
CA ALA A 130 -13.62 -32.09 -19.78
C ALA A 130 -14.50 -31.54 -20.92
N ARG A 131 -14.64 -30.21 -21.05
CA ARG A 131 -15.30 -29.57 -22.20
C ARG A 131 -14.45 -29.51 -23.47
N GLY A 132 -13.23 -30.05 -23.47
CA GLY A 132 -12.37 -30.13 -24.64
C GLY A 132 -11.61 -28.84 -24.98
N PHE A 133 -11.55 -27.88 -24.04
CA PHE A 133 -10.79 -26.65 -24.25
C PHE A 133 -9.28 -26.91 -24.24
N SER A 134 -8.56 -26.34 -25.22
CA SER A 134 -7.10 -26.34 -25.25
C SER A 134 -6.52 -25.47 -24.13
N TYR A 135 -5.31 -25.77 -23.63
CA TYR A 135 -4.62 -24.96 -22.61
C TYR A 135 -4.54 -23.47 -22.94
N LYS A 136 -4.42 -23.10 -24.23
CA LYS A 136 -4.45 -21.70 -24.68
C LYS A 136 -5.81 -21.04 -24.46
N GLN A 137 -6.90 -21.77 -24.72
CA GLN A 137 -8.27 -21.29 -24.48
C GLN A 137 -8.53 -21.16 -22.98
N LEU A 138 -8.04 -22.12 -22.19
CA LEU A 138 -8.16 -22.11 -20.74
C LEU A 138 -7.54 -20.85 -20.12
N PHE A 139 -6.33 -20.47 -20.56
CA PHE A 139 -5.65 -19.24 -20.13
C PHE A 139 -6.47 -17.99 -20.41
N TRP A 140 -7.01 -17.85 -21.62
CA TRP A 140 -7.82 -16.70 -22.01
C TRP A 140 -9.14 -16.65 -21.23
N ILE A 141 -9.81 -17.79 -21.04
CA ILE A 141 -11.07 -17.87 -20.28
C ILE A 141 -10.83 -17.48 -18.82
N SER A 142 -9.81 -18.04 -18.16
CA SER A 142 -9.51 -17.70 -16.77
C SER A 142 -9.02 -16.27 -16.59
N GLY A 143 -8.25 -15.74 -17.54
CA GLY A 143 -7.75 -14.36 -17.50
C GLY A 143 -8.88 -13.34 -17.66
N VAL A 144 -9.80 -13.55 -18.60
CA VAL A 144 -10.97 -12.68 -18.79
C VAL A 144 -11.91 -12.77 -17.60
N LEU A 145 -12.17 -13.96 -17.06
CA LEU A 145 -12.96 -14.13 -15.84
C LEU A 145 -12.32 -13.41 -14.64
N ALA A 146 -11.02 -13.59 -14.41
CA ALA A 146 -10.31 -12.91 -13.33
C ALA A 146 -10.36 -11.38 -13.48
N PHE A 147 -10.25 -10.87 -14.70
CA PHE A 147 -10.38 -9.44 -14.99
C PHE A 147 -11.79 -8.91 -14.66
N CYS A 148 -12.85 -9.58 -15.13
CA CYS A 148 -14.23 -9.17 -14.84
C CYS A 148 -14.62 -9.34 -13.36
N ILE A 149 -13.98 -10.25 -12.63
CA ILE A 149 -14.22 -10.53 -11.21
C ILE A 149 -13.36 -9.63 -10.30
N SER A 150 -12.41 -8.86 -10.83
CA SER A 150 -11.67 -7.83 -10.10
C SER A 150 -12.47 -6.52 -10.13
N PRO A 151 -13.32 -6.20 -9.12
CA PRO A 151 -13.85 -4.85 -8.94
C PRO A 151 -12.75 -3.86 -8.55
#